data_AF-A0AA85A8N1-F1
#
_entry.id   AF-A0AA85A8N1-F1
#
_cell.length_a   1.000
_cell.length_b   1.000
_cell.length_c   1.000
_cell.angle_alpha   90.00
_cell.angle_beta   90.00
_cell.angle_gamma   90.00
#
_symmetry.space_group_name_H-M   'P 1'
#
loop_
_entity.id
_entity.type
_entity.pdbx_description
1 polymer ?
#
loop_
_entity_poly.entity_id
_entity_poly.type
_entity_poly.pdbx_seq_one_letter_code
_entity_poly.pdbx_strand_id
1 'polypeptide(L)' 'MERYVPQINPATYTVLTTLFLTIEAFFMAWFIVYGLTANKFSRVLLKELLLSLVASIFLGCGTLFLFLWVGIYV' A
#
# COMPACT_ATOMS: atom_id res chain seq x y z
N MET A 1 -18.03 8.85 32.94
CA MET A 1 -17.75 8.08 31.71
C MET A 1 -16.53 8.72 31.07
N GLU A 2 -15.41 8.00 30.98
CA GLU A 2 -14.21 8.54 30.33
C GLU A 2 -14.46 8.72 28.83
N ARG A 3 -13.96 9.83 28.29
CA ARG A 3 -14.12 10.17 26.87
C ARG A 3 -13.22 9.23 26.07
N TYR A 4 -13.80 8.45 25.16
CA TYR A 4 -13.02 7.67 24.21
C TYR A 4 -12.23 8.64 23.33
N VAL A 5 -10.90 8.60 23.47
CA VAL A 5 -9.98 9.35 22.63
C VAL A 5 -9.45 8.38 21.57
N PRO A 6 -9.67 8.64 20.27
CA PRO A 6 -9.10 7.80 19.23
C PRO A 6 -7.58 7.80 19.34
N GLN A 7 -6.98 6.61 19.28
CA GLN A 7 -5.52 6.43 19.45
C GLN A 7 -4.71 7.11 18.35
N ILE A 8 -5.32 7.37 17.20
CA ILE A 8 -4.69 8.05 16.07
C ILE A 8 -5.44 9.36 15.82
N ASN A 9 -4.68 10.45 15.79
CA ASN A 9 -5.21 11.78 15.52
C ASN A 9 -5.68 11.86 14.05
N PRO A 10 -6.90 12.35 13.77
CA PRO A 10 -7.38 12.49 12.39
C PRO A 10 -6.47 13.28 11.45
N ALA A 11 -5.69 14.22 11.98
CA ALA A 11 -4.73 15.00 11.20
C ALA A 11 -3.58 14.16 10.63
N THR A 12 -3.26 13.01 11.22
CA THR A 12 -2.14 12.16 10.76
C THR A 12 -2.56 11.17 9.68
N TYR A 13 -3.86 10.96 9.43
CA TYR A 13 -4.35 10.06 8.38
C TYR A 13 -3.88 10.48 7.00
N THR A 14 -3.90 11.77 6.68
CA THR A 14 -3.46 12.29 5.38
C THR A 14 -1.99 11.97 5.11
N VAL A 15 -1.13 12.18 6.11
CA VAL A 15 0.32 11.94 5.98
C VAL A 15 0.59 10.45 5.83
N LEU A 16 -0.04 9.60 6.66
CA LEU A 16 0.11 8.15 6.58
C LEU A 16 -0.38 7.62 5.21
N THR A 17 -1.57 8.02 4.78
CA THR A 17 -2.14 7.62 3.47
C THR A 17 -1.18 7.95 2.34
N THR A 18 -0.69 9.19 2.31
CA THR A 18 0.19 9.65 1.22
C THR A 18 1.51 8.87 1.19
N LEU A 19 2.09 8.56 2.36
CA LEU A 19 3.31 7.75 2.45
C LEU A 19 3.07 6.32 1.95
N PHE A 20 2.00 5.66 2.41
CA PHE A 20 1.66 4.30 1.97
C PHE A 20 1.39 4.25 0.46
N LEU A 21 0.57 5.17 -0.08
CA LEU A 21 0.27 5.26 -1.52
C LEU A 21 1.50 5.56 -2.37
N THR A 22 2.42 6.39 -1.90
CA THR A 22 3.63 6.72 -2.68
C THR A 22 4.55 5.51 -2.77
N ILE A 23 4.73 4.80 -1.65
CA ILE A 23 5.55 3.59 -1.59
C ILE A 23 4.93 2.47 -2.42
N GLU A 24 3.62 2.25 -2.32
CA GLU A 24 2.96 1.18 -3.08
C GLU A 24 3.02 1.45 -4.59
N ALA A 25 2.85 2.70 -5.04
CA ALA A 25 2.92 3.05 -6.45
C ALA A 25 4.32 2.76 -7.02
N PHE A 26 5.36 2.98 -6.23
CA PHE A 26 6.73 2.61 -6.60
C PHE A 26 6.90 1.09 -6.77
N PHE A 27 6.43 0.30 -5.80
CA PHE A 27 6.50 -1.16 -5.87
C PHE A 27 5.65 -1.74 -7.02
N MET A 28 4.47 -1.16 -7.27
CA MET A 28 3.58 -1.55 -8.36
C MET A 28 4.21 -1.27 -9.72
N ALA A 29 4.83 -0.09 -9.89
CA ALA A 29 5.57 0.25 -11.11
C ALA A 29 6.75 -0.72 -11.32
N TRP A 30 7.49 -1.06 -10.25
CA TRP A 30 8.58 -2.01 -10.32
C TRP A 30 8.09 -3.41 -10.74
N PHE A 31 6.95 -3.87 -10.21
CA PHE A 31 6.35 -5.14 -10.60
C PHE A 31 5.96 -5.17 -12.08
N ILE A 32 5.35 -4.10 -12.59
CA ILE A 32 4.98 -3.98 -14.00
C ILE A 32 6.22 -4.00 -14.89
N VAL A 33 7.25 -3.21 -14.56
CA VAL A 33 8.51 -3.19 -15.33
C VAL A 33 9.19 -4.56 -15.35
N TYR A 34 9.24 -5.24 -14.19
CA TYR A 34 9.79 -6.59 -14.12
C TYR A 34 8.99 -7.59 -14.95
N GLY A 35 7.65 -7.51 -14.90
CA GLY A 35 6.76 -8.37 -15.68
C GLY A 35 6.86 -8.17 -17.19
N LEU A 36 7.13 -6.94 -17.64
CA LEU A 36 7.28 -6.57 -19.05
C LEU A 36 8.67 -6.87 -19.62
N THR A 37 9.72 -6.81 -18.78
CA THR A 37 11.12 -6.94 -19.22
C THR A 37 11.66 -8.36 -19.10
N ALA A 38 11.05 -9.21 -18.26
CA ALA A 38 11.55 -10.55 -18.01
C ALA A 38 11.28 -11.51 -19.20
N ASN A 39 12.36 -12.05 -19.78
CA ASN A 39 12.30 -13.12 -20.78
C ASN A 39 11.91 -14.46 -20.14
N LYS A 40 11.35 -15.39 -20.94
CA LYS A 40 10.85 -16.71 -20.48
C LYS A 40 11.86 -17.54 -19.67
N PHE A 41 13.16 -17.30 -19.84
CA PHE A 41 14.24 -18.06 -19.20
C PHE A 41 14.84 -17.41 -17.94
N SER A 42 14.57 -16.14 -17.68
CA SER A 42 15.06 -15.42 -16.48
C SER A 42 13.94 -15.07 -15.48
N ARG A 43 12.71 -15.53 -15.75
CA ARG A 43 11.55 -15.32 -14.88
C ARG A 43 11.68 -16.16 -13.61
N VAL A 44 11.82 -15.47 -12.49
CA VAL A 44 11.75 -16.08 -11.16
C VAL A 44 10.40 -15.72 -10.56
N LEU A 45 9.43 -16.66 -10.66
CA LEU A 45 8.08 -16.49 -10.11
C LEU A 45 8.08 -16.14 -8.62
N LEU A 46 9.04 -16.66 -7.85
CA LEU A 46 9.17 -16.37 -6.42
C LEU A 46 9.46 -14.87 -6.17
N LYS A 47 10.29 -14.24 -7.01
CA LYS A 47 10.61 -12.82 -6.89
C LYS A 47 9.41 -11.95 -7.28
N GLU A 48 8.69 -12.33 -8.33
CA GLU A 48 7.43 -11.68 -8.73
C GLU A 48 6.38 -11.75 -7.62
N LEU A 49 6.20 -12.94 -7.04
CA LEU A 49 5.25 -13.18 -5.97
C LEU A 49 5.59 -12.34 -4.74
N LEU A 50 6.84 -12.37 -4.27
CA LEU A 50 7.28 -11.56 -3.12
C LEU A 50 7.03 -10.07 -3.34
N LEU A 51 7.37 -9.56 -4.53
CA LEU A 51 7.19 -8.14 -4.84
C LEU A 51 5.70 -7.77 -4.88
N SER A 52 4.87 -8.60 -5.51
CA SER A 52 3.42 -8.38 -5.55
C SER A 52 2.74 -8.50 -4.18
N LEU A 53 3.24 -9.38 -3.32
CA LEU A 53 2.72 -9.61 -1.97
C LEU A 53 3.03 -8.40 -1.07
N VAL A 54 4.27 -7.89 -1.12
CA VAL A 54 4.65 -6.65 -0.44
C VAL A 54 3.80 -5.49 -0.97
N ALA A 55 3.68 -5.32 -2.29
CA ALA A 55 2.85 -4.27 -2.87
C ALA A 55 1.38 -4.36 -2.40
N SER A 56 0.80 -5.55 -2.36
CA SER A 56 -0.59 -5.76 -1.93
C SER A 56 -0.82 -5.44 -0.46
N ILE A 57 0.14 -5.72 0.42
CA ILE A 57 0.02 -5.37 1.86
C ILE A 57 0.02 -3.85 2.03
N PHE A 58 0.93 -3.16 1.35
CA PHE A 58 1.02 -1.70 1.40
C PHE A 58 -0.22 -1.05 0.81
N LEU A 59 -0.72 -1.56 -0.32
CA LEU A 59 -1.95 -1.08 -0.97
C LEU A 59 -3.21 -1.32 -0.12
N GLY A 60 -3.31 -2.48 0.53
CA GLY A 60 -4.38 -2.75 1.49
C GLY A 60 -4.35 -1.77 2.67
N CYS A 61 -3.17 -1.51 3.24
CA CYS A 61 -3.03 -0.57 4.35
C CYS A 61 -3.30 0.88 3.91
N GLY A 62 -2.76 1.30 2.77
CA GLY A 62 -2.93 2.64 2.21
C GLY A 62 -4.40 2.96 1.87
N THR A 63 -5.12 2.01 1.28
CA THR A 63 -6.55 2.20 0.96
C THR A 63 -7.44 2.32 2.19
N LEU A 64 -7.15 1.61 3.28
CA LEU A 64 -7.86 1.78 4.55
C LEU A 64 -7.71 3.21 5.10
N PHE A 65 -6.48 3.75 5.09
CA PHE A 65 -6.25 5.13 5.52
C PHE A 65 -6.87 6.16 4.57
N LEU A 66 -6.96 5.85 3.27
CA LEU A 66 -7.67 6.68 2.29
C LEU A 66 -9.17 6.77 2.61
N PHE A 67 -9.83 5.64 2.90
CA PHE A 67 -11.24 5.64 3.31
C PHE A 67 -11.46 6.47 4.57
N LEU A 68 -10.62 6.28 5.59
CA LEU A 68 -10.63 7.08 6.82
C LEU A 68 -10.46 8.58 6.54
N TRP A 69 -9.61 8.94 5.58
CA TRP A 69 -9.37 10.33 5.21
C TRP A 69 -10.56 10.97 4.47
N VAL A 70 -11.25 10.23 3.60
CA VAL A 70 -12.47 10.68 2.90
C VAL A 70 -13.67 10.77 3.87
N GLY A 71 -13.54 10.27 5.10
CA GLY A 71 -14.60 10.26 6.11
C GLY A 71 -15.52 9.05 6.00
N ILE A 72 -15.10 8.02 5.26
CA ILE A 72 -15.76 6.71 5.21
C ILE A 72 -15.13 5.87 6.31
N TYR A 73 -15.83 5.78 7.43
CA TYR A 73 -15.43 4.94 8.56
C TYR A 73 -15.88 3.50 8.30
N VAL A 74 -14.92 2.61 8.03
CA VAL A 74 -15.09 1.15 7.84
C VAL A 74 -14.87 0.43 9.17
#